data_AF-A0ABD5UFB3-F1
#
_entry.id   AF-A0ABD5UFB3-F1
#
_cell.length_a   1.000
_cell.length_b   1.000
_cell.length_c   1.000
_cell.angle_alpha   90.00
_cell.angle_beta   90.00
_cell.angle_gamma   90.00
#
_symmetry.space_group_name_H-M   'P 1'
#
loop_
_entity.id
_entity.type
_entity.pdbx_description
1 polymer ?
#
loop_
_entity_poly.entity_id
_entity_poly.type
_entity_poly.pdbx_seq_one_letter_code
_entity_poly.pdbx_strand_id
1 'polypeptide(L)'
;MIWEVFRQEKKKDYHVHVGNVHAPDREMALTFAQVMHARRKPANSLWVVPKDEIAEVDASETAFGGTTDKSYRWAPTFATDETFASEIEASQREQEAASEARGER
;
A
#
# COMPACT_ATOMS: atom_id res chain seq x y z
N MET A 1 25.82 -2.21 10.20
CA MET A 1 24.85 -1.96 9.13
C MET A 1 23.45 -1.96 9.76
N ILE A 2 22.57 -1.07 9.30
CA ILE A 2 21.20 -0.96 9.82
C ILE A 2 20.28 -1.84 8.98
N TRP A 3 19.40 -2.59 9.64
CA TRP A 3 18.43 -3.46 9.01
C TRP A 3 17.04 -3.09 9.52
N GLU A 4 16.10 -2.85 8.62
CA GLU A 4 14.71 -2.60 8.95
C GLU A 4 13.97 -3.93 9.15
N VAL A 5 13.11 -3.99 10.17
CA VAL A 5 12.41 -5.20 10.59
C VAL A 5 10.90 -5.01 10.43
N PHE A 6 10.27 -5.96 9.76
CA PHE A 6 8.81 -6.02 9.60
C PHE A 6 8.27 -7.29 10.25
N ARG A 7 7.21 -7.17 11.03
CA ARG A 7 6.60 -8.26 11.80
C ARG A 7 5.18 -8.53 11.35
N GLN A 8 4.87 -9.80 11.15
CA GLN A 8 3.52 -10.31 10.96
C GLN A 8 3.05 -10.99 12.24
N GLU A 9 1.93 -10.55 12.82
CA GLU A 9 1.43 -11.12 14.08
C GLU A 9 0.75 -12.48 13.88
N LYS A 10 -0.23 -12.56 12.98
CA LYS A 10 -0.95 -13.81 12.65
C LYS A 10 -0.82 -14.16 11.18
N LYS A 11 -1.06 -15.43 10.87
CA LYS A 11 -1.13 -15.89 9.47
C LYS A 11 -2.21 -15.10 8.73
N LYS A 12 -1.84 -14.54 7.57
CA LYS A 12 -2.64 -13.66 6.69
C LYS A 12 -2.69 -12.17 7.07
N ASP A 13 -2.06 -11.77 8.18
CA ASP A 13 -1.88 -10.33 8.44
C ASP A 13 -0.81 -9.74 7.52
N TYR A 14 -0.76 -8.42 7.40
CA TYR A 14 0.34 -7.73 6.73
C TYR A 14 1.58 -7.68 7.63
N HIS A 15 2.75 -7.65 7.01
CA HIS A 15 3.99 -7.32 7.70
C HIS A 15 4.02 -5.82 8.00
N VAL A 16 4.13 -5.47 9.28
CA VAL A 16 4.18 -4.08 9.75
C VAL A 16 5.60 -3.76 10.20
N HIS A 17 6.11 -2.58 9.85
CA HIS A 17 7.41 -2.12 10.34
C HIS A 17 7.38 -1.95 11.87
N VAL A 18 8.37 -2.52 12.55
CA VAL A 18 8.45 -2.51 14.03
C VAL A 18 9.73 -1.89 14.57
N GLY A 19 10.60 -1.40 13.69
CA GLY A 19 11.88 -0.80 14.04
C GLY A 19 13.05 -1.41 13.27
N ASN A 20 14.26 -1.20 13.79
CA ASN A 20 15.49 -1.64 13.15
C ASN A 20 16.43 -2.37 14.13
N VAL A 21 17.40 -3.07 13.56
CA VAL A 21 18.51 -3.70 14.28
C VAL A 21 19.84 -3.36 13.62
N HIS A 22 20.90 -3.32 14.42
CA HIS A 22 22.26 -3.19 13.90
C HIS A 22 22.96 -4.55 13.88
N ALA A 23 23.38 -5.00 12.70
CA ALA A 23 24.07 -6.27 12.51
C ALA A 23 25.16 -6.17 11.43
N PRO A 24 26.18 -7.05 11.45
CA PRO A 24 27.22 -7.11 10.43
C PRO A 24 26.74 -7.78 9.13
N ASP A 25 25.83 -8.75 9.23
CA ASP A 25 25.35 -9.55 8.10
C ASP A 25 23.88 -9.97 8.30
N ARG A 26 23.32 -10.65 7.29
CA ARG A 26 21.91 -11.06 7.25
C ARG A 26 21.57 -12.11 8.32
N GLU A 27 22.44 -13.07 8.57
CA GLU A 27 22.17 -14.15 9.53
C GLU A 27 22.08 -13.61 10.96
N MET A 28 23.00 -12.71 11.30
CA MET A 28 22.99 -12.02 12.58
C MET A 28 21.81 -11.07 12.70
N ALA A 29 21.44 -10.36 11.62
CA ALA A 29 20.26 -9.50 11.60
C ALA A 29 18.97 -10.27 11.88
N LEU A 30 18.79 -11.45 11.28
CA LEU A 30 17.65 -12.34 11.55
C LEU A 30 17.61 -12.79 13.00
N THR A 31 18.76 -13.10 13.58
CA THR A 31 18.87 -13.53 14.98
C THR A 31 18.50 -12.38 15.93
N PHE A 32 19.02 -11.18 15.69
CA PHE A 32 18.70 -10.00 16.50
C PHE A 32 17.24 -9.58 16.35
N ALA A 33 16.67 -9.64 15.15
CA ALA A 33 15.27 -9.36 14.91
C ALA A 33 14.35 -10.30 15.71
N GLN A 34 14.67 -11.60 15.76
CA GLN A 34 13.92 -12.58 16.56
C GLN A 34 13.97 -12.25 18.05
N VAL A 35 15.17 -11.94 18.58
CA VAL A 35 15.37 -11.65 20.00
C VAL A 35 14.69 -10.34 20.42
N MET A 36 14.78 -9.30 19.61
CA MET A 36 14.26 -7.97 19.96
C MET A 36 12.76 -7.83 19.67
N HIS A 37 12.27 -8.39 18.56
CA HIS A 37 10.91 -8.15 18.08
C HIS A 37 9.95 -9.35 18.17
N ALA A 38 10.41 -10.55 18.49
CA ALA A 38 9.56 -11.75 18.58
C ALA A 38 9.72 -12.59 19.87
N ARG A 39 10.58 -12.18 20.82
CA ARG A 39 10.86 -12.99 22.02
C ARG A 39 9.70 -13.12 23.00
N ARG A 40 8.96 -12.03 23.25
CA ARG A 40 7.87 -12.00 24.27
C ARG A 40 6.48 -12.15 23.68
N LYS A 41 6.29 -11.67 22.45
CA LYS A 41 5.03 -11.81 21.70
C LYS A 41 5.35 -12.66 20.47
N PRO A 42 4.86 -13.90 20.40
CA PRO A 42 5.05 -14.73 19.22
C PRO A 42 4.66 -13.97 17.96
N ALA A 43 5.52 -14.03 16.94
CA ALA A 43 5.26 -13.51 15.61
C ALA A 43 5.06 -14.70 14.66
N ASN A 44 4.18 -14.56 13.69
CA ASN A 44 4.02 -15.56 12.63
C ASN A 44 5.19 -15.53 11.65
N SER A 45 5.70 -14.33 11.33
CA SER A 45 6.81 -14.14 10.39
C SER A 45 7.53 -12.82 10.66
N LEU A 46 8.82 -12.77 10.33
CA LEU A 46 9.64 -11.57 10.31
C LEU A 46 10.30 -11.42 8.94
N TRP A 47 10.29 -10.21 8.40
CA TRP A 47 11.14 -9.80 7.28
C TRP A 47 12.21 -8.87 7.79
N VAL A 48 13.42 -9.03 7.24
CA VAL A 48 14.59 -8.23 7.62
C VAL A 48 15.29 -7.83 6.32
N VAL A 49 15.44 -6.52 6.14
CA VAL A 49 15.92 -5.92 4.89
C VAL A 49 17.02 -4.91 5.22
N PRO A 50 18.13 -4.87 4.47
CA PRO A 50 19.13 -3.79 4.60
C PRO A 50 18.45 -2.43 4.39
N LYS A 51 18.79 -1.43 5.21
CA LYS A 51 18.18 -0.10 5.11
C LYS A 51 18.43 0.57 3.75
N ASP A 52 19.59 0.33 3.17
CA ASP A 52 20.03 0.85 1.87
C ASP A 52 19.28 0.26 0.67
N GLU A 53 18.59 -0.86 0.85
CA GLU A 53 17.78 -1.51 -0.19
C GLU A 53 16.31 -1.02 -0.19
N ILE A 54 15.94 -0.12 0.74
CA ILE A 54 14.59 0.44 0.82
C ILE A 54 14.58 1.83 0.18
N ALA A 55 13.79 1.96 -0.89
CA ALA A 55 13.54 3.23 -1.57
C ALA A 55 12.15 3.77 -1.19
N GLU A 56 12.03 5.10 -1.18
CA GLU A 56 10.77 5.82 -0.96
C GLU A 56 10.36 6.51 -2.25
N VAL A 57 9.05 6.51 -2.51
CA VAL A 57 8.41 7.41 -3.49
C VAL A 57 7.33 8.13 -2.70
N ASP A 58 7.32 9.46 -2.79
CA ASP A 58 6.37 10.28 -2.05
C ASP A 58 5.34 10.96 -2.96
N ALA A 59 4.33 11.56 -2.33
CA ALA A 59 3.22 12.19 -3.05
C ALA A 59 3.60 13.54 -3.69
N SER A 60 4.76 14.09 -3.34
CA SER A 60 5.33 15.27 -3.99
C SER A 60 5.99 14.91 -5.32
N GLU A 61 6.50 13.70 -5.45
CA GLU A 61 7.13 13.18 -6.67
C GLU A 61 6.14 12.48 -7.61
N THR A 62 5.05 11.89 -7.08
CA THR A 62 4.08 11.18 -7.91
C THR A 62 2.67 11.22 -7.33
N ALA A 63 1.67 11.43 -8.20
CA ALA A 63 0.27 11.27 -7.84
C ALA A 63 -0.08 9.78 -7.71
N PHE A 64 -0.28 9.31 -6.47
CA PHE A 64 -0.72 7.94 -6.22
C PHE A 64 -2.22 7.80 -6.47
N GLY A 65 -2.57 7.03 -7.50
CA GLY A 65 -3.94 6.67 -7.81
C GLY A 65 -4.46 7.21 -9.15
N GLY A 66 -5.45 6.49 -9.65
CA GLY A 66 -6.41 6.96 -10.64
C GLY A 66 -7.79 6.58 -10.12
N THR A 67 -8.81 7.38 -10.43
CA THR A 67 -10.20 6.91 -10.32
C THR A 67 -10.24 5.60 -11.07
N THR A 68 -10.36 4.48 -10.35
CA THR A 68 -10.58 3.21 -11.03
C THR A 68 -11.87 3.42 -11.80
N ASP A 69 -11.83 3.32 -13.13
CA ASP A 69 -13.05 3.39 -13.89
C ASP A 69 -13.94 2.23 -13.42
N LYS A 70 -14.93 2.57 -12.62
CA LYS A 70 -15.91 1.63 -12.06
C LYS A 70 -17.17 1.62 -12.92
N SER A 71 -17.13 2.19 -14.14
CA SER A 71 -18.20 2.17 -15.14
C SER A 71 -18.84 0.78 -15.24
N TYR A 72 -17.99 -0.25 -15.26
CA TYR A 72 -18.36 -1.66 -15.32
C TYR A 72 -19.22 -2.18 -14.14
N ARG A 73 -19.27 -1.47 -13.00
CA ARG A 73 -20.09 -1.84 -11.84
C ARG A 73 -21.54 -1.40 -12.00
N TRP A 74 -21.80 -0.46 -12.91
CA TRP A 74 -23.15 0.02 -13.20
C TRP A 74 -23.67 -0.70 -14.45
N ALA A 75 -24.91 -1.19 -14.38
CA ALA A 75 -25.61 -1.77 -15.52
C ALA A 75 -26.57 -0.71 -16.10
N PRO A 76 -26.11 0.16 -17.02
CA PRO A 76 -26.91 1.28 -17.54
C PRO A 76 -28.17 0.82 -18.28
N THR A 77 -28.22 -0.44 -18.71
CA THR A 77 -29.37 -1.04 -19.41
C THR A 77 -30.62 -1.21 -18.56
N PHE A 78 -30.54 -1.12 -17.22
CA PHE A 78 -31.68 -1.32 -16.31
C PHE A 78 -32.00 -0.09 -15.42
N ALA A 79 -31.39 1.07 -15.68
CA ALA A 79 -31.56 2.25 -14.82
C ALA A 79 -32.95 2.89 -15.00
N THR A 80 -33.86 2.68 -14.03
CA THR A 80 -35.22 3.24 -14.02
C THR A 80 -35.41 4.41 -13.06
N ASP A 81 -34.35 4.91 -12.41
CA ASP A 81 -34.43 5.90 -11.33
C ASP A 81 -33.48 7.09 -11.58
N GLU A 82 -34.00 8.32 -11.46
CA GLU A 82 -33.30 9.58 -11.76
C GLU A 82 -32.06 9.81 -10.89
N THR A 83 -32.06 9.24 -9.68
CA THR A 83 -30.91 9.32 -8.75
C THR A 83 -29.66 8.66 -9.34
N PHE A 84 -29.79 7.53 -10.03
CA PHE A 84 -28.68 6.80 -10.64
C PHE A 84 -28.04 7.57 -11.81
N ALA A 85 -28.82 8.31 -12.58
CA ALA A 85 -28.30 9.12 -13.68
C ALA A 85 -27.34 10.22 -13.17
N SER A 86 -27.71 10.86 -12.05
CA SER A 86 -26.90 11.93 -11.45
C SER A 86 -25.56 11.44 -10.90
N GLU A 87 -25.50 10.21 -10.38
CA GLU A 87 -24.25 9.60 -9.86
C GLU A 87 -23.29 9.21 -10.98
N ILE A 88 -23.82 8.70 -12.11
CA ILE A 88 -23.01 8.36 -13.29
C ILE A 88 -22.40 9.64 -13.88
N GLU A 89 -23.19 10.71 -14.02
CA GLU A 89 -22.69 12.00 -14.52
C GLU A 89 -21.66 12.64 -13.58
N ALA A 90 -21.82 12.49 -12.26
CA ALA A 90 -20.82 12.97 -11.31
C ALA A 90 -19.50 12.19 -11.44
N SER A 91 -19.59 10.87 -11.60
CA SER A 91 -18.40 10.02 -11.82
C SER A 91 -17.70 10.31 -13.14
N GLN A 92 -18.45 10.55 -14.22
CA GLN A 92 -17.87 10.94 -15.52
C GLN A 92 -17.16 12.29 -15.45
N ARG A 93 -17.78 13.29 -14.82
CA ARG A 93 -17.16 14.61 -14.63
C ARG A 93 -15.89 14.55 -13.79
N GLU A 94 -15.86 13.71 -12.77
CA GLU A 94 -14.65 13.48 -11.97
C GLU A 94 -13.54 12.80 -12.80
N GLN A 95 -13.90 11.87 -13.69
CA GLN A 95 -12.95 11.23 -14.62
C GLN A 95 -12.40 12.22 -15.66
N GLU A 96 -13.25 13.06 -16.24
CA GLU A 96 -12.85 14.09 -17.22
C GLU A 96 -11.96 15.17 -16.59
N ALA A 97 -12.33 15.69 -15.42
CA ALA A 97 -11.49 16.66 -14.71
C ALA A 97 -10.13 16.06 -14.31
N ALA A 98 -10.10 14.77 -13.95
CA ALA A 98 -8.87 14.07 -13.61
C ALA A 98 -7.99 13.71 -14.83
N SER A 99 -8.55 13.61 -16.05
CA SER A 99 -7.78 13.43 -17.28
C SER A 99 -7.22 14.76 -17.80
N GLU A 100 -8.02 15.83 -17.73
CA GLU A 100 -7.59 17.18 -18.09
C GLU A 100 -6.45 17.68 -17.19
N ALA A 101 -6.54 17.41 -15.88
CA ALA A 101 -5.47 17.73 -14.92
C ALA A 101 -4.16 16.95 -15.16
N ARG A 102 -4.22 15.79 -15.84
CA ARG A 102 -3.05 14.97 -16.18
C ARG A 102 -2.37 15.38 -17.49
N GLY A 103 -2.97 16.26 -18.29
CA GLY A 103 -2.34 16.80 -19.49
C GLY A 103 -2.09 15.76 -20.60
N GLU A 104 -2.94 14.75 -20.73
CA GLU A 104 -2.95 13.87 -21.90
C GLU A 104 -3.77 14.54 -23.02
N ARG A 105 -3.08 15.14 -24.00
CA ARG A 105 -3.65 15.57 -25.28
C ARG A 105 -3.06 14.73 -26.41
#